data_AF-A0A3Q9BII3-F1
#
_entry.id   AF-A0A3Q9BII3-F1
#
_cell.length_a   1.000
_cell.length_b   1.000
_cell.length_c   1.000
_cell.angle_alpha   90.00
_cell.angle_beta   90.00
_cell.angle_gamma   90.00
#
_symmetry.space_group_name_H-M   'P 1'
#
loop_
_entity.id
_entity.type
_entity.pdbx_description
1 polymer ?
#
loop_
_entity_poly.entity_id
_entity_poly.type
_entity_poly.pdbx_seq_one_letter_code
_entity_poly.pdbx_strand_id
1 'polypeptide(L)'
;ANRLKYPKVRKDSIKLWREAKQSHSDPVEAWKSIVSDPVKAQSYKQQRGMGGFVRSDRNEVNEIIAAANVFTAKNYGPDRITGFSPIPAMSMVSYAAGARYLSLIGGNCLSFYDWYCDLPPA
;
A
#
# COMPACT_ATOMS: atom_id res chain seq x y z
N ALA A 1 18.02 18.47 -3.15
CA ALA A 1 18.24 17.01 -3.41
C ALA A 1 17.05 16.11 -3.00
N ASN A 2 15.87 16.64 -2.67
CA ASN A 2 14.79 15.85 -2.02
C ASN A 2 13.67 15.37 -2.95
N ARG A 3 13.77 15.62 -4.26
CA ARG A 3 12.71 15.22 -5.21
C ARG A 3 12.69 13.71 -5.42
N LEU A 4 11.52 13.09 -5.26
CA LEU A 4 11.28 11.69 -5.60
C LEU A 4 11.25 11.53 -7.13
N LYS A 5 12.23 10.83 -7.69
CA LYS A 5 12.36 10.61 -9.15
C LYS A 5 11.89 9.24 -9.63
N TYR A 6 11.95 8.23 -8.76
CA TYR A 6 11.68 6.84 -9.09
C TYR A 6 10.82 6.18 -8.02
N PRO A 7 10.07 5.11 -8.34
CA PRO A 7 9.51 4.22 -7.34
C PRO A 7 10.60 3.73 -6.39
N LYS A 8 10.28 3.71 -5.10
CA LYS A 8 11.18 3.24 -4.05
C LYS A 8 10.47 2.21 -3.20
N VAL A 9 11.18 1.14 -2.86
CA VAL A 9 10.69 0.07 -1.98
C VAL A 9 11.76 -0.21 -0.92
N ARG A 10 11.36 -0.69 0.26
CA ARG A 10 12.30 -1.10 1.30
C ARG A 10 13.08 -2.32 0.81
N LYS A 11 14.42 -2.29 0.95
CA LYS A 11 15.32 -3.38 0.52
C LYS A 11 14.88 -4.75 1.02
N ASP A 12 14.55 -4.86 2.30
CA ASP A 12 14.18 -6.14 2.92
C ASP A 12 12.84 -6.66 2.40
N SER A 13 11.87 -5.76 2.20
CA SER A 13 10.57 -6.13 1.62
C SER A 13 10.69 -6.61 0.17
N ILE A 14 11.50 -5.93 -0.65
CA ILE A 14 11.62 -6.27 -2.07
C ILE A 14 12.47 -7.54 -2.28
N LYS A 15 13.40 -7.83 -1.37
CA LYS A 15 14.16 -9.08 -1.36
C LYS A 15 13.21 -10.26 -1.18
N LEU A 16 12.37 -10.21 -0.14
CA LEU A 16 11.35 -11.24 0.12
C LEU A 16 10.38 -11.39 -1.05
N TRP A 17 9.96 -10.28 -1.67
CA TRP A 17 9.10 -10.30 -2.85
C TRP A 17 9.71 -11.07 -4.02
N ARG A 18 10.97 -10.76 -4.37
CA ARG A 18 11.66 -11.40 -5.50
C ARG A 18 11.94 -12.87 -5.24
N GLU A 19 12.28 -13.24 -4.00
CA GLU A 19 12.45 -14.63 -3.58
C GLU A 19 11.11 -15.40 -3.67
N ALA A 20 10.01 -14.81 -3.21
CA ALA A 20 8.69 -15.42 -3.30
C ALA A 20 8.24 -15.61 -4.76
N LYS A 21 8.50 -14.64 -5.64
CA LYS A 21 8.19 -14.73 -7.08
C LYS A 21 8.96 -15.84 -7.81
N GLN A 22 10.07 -16.35 -7.25
CA GLN A 22 10.77 -17.52 -7.81
C GLN A 22 10.03 -18.83 -7.49
N SER A 23 9.30 -18.88 -6.37
CA SER A 23 8.58 -20.07 -5.92
C SER A 23 7.09 -20.05 -6.30
N HIS A 24 6.55 -18.87 -6.59
CA HIS A 24 5.12 -18.68 -6.89
C HIS A 24 4.96 -17.88 -8.19
N SER A 25 4.33 -18.50 -9.19
CA SER A 25 3.98 -17.83 -10.45
C SER A 25 2.86 -16.80 -10.25
N ASP A 26 1.86 -17.11 -9.41
CA ASP A 26 0.82 -16.18 -9.01
C ASP A 26 1.35 -15.16 -7.99
N PRO A 27 1.33 -13.85 -8.31
CA PRO A 27 1.79 -12.81 -7.38
C PRO A 27 0.97 -12.72 -6.09
N VAL A 28 -0.30 -13.12 -6.09
CA VAL A 28 -1.16 -13.15 -4.89
C VAL A 28 -0.69 -14.23 -3.91
N GLU A 29 -0.34 -15.42 -4.42
CA GLU A 29 0.23 -16.48 -3.59
C GLU A 29 1.67 -16.14 -3.14
N ALA A 30 2.44 -15.44 -3.98
CA ALA A 30 3.75 -14.90 -3.58
C ALA A 30 3.62 -13.91 -2.41
N TRP A 31 2.64 -13.00 -2.45
CA TRP A 31 2.39 -12.09 -1.35
C TRP A 31 1.97 -12.83 -0.07
N LYS A 32 1.03 -13.78 -0.21
CA LYS A 32 0.55 -14.63 0.89
C LYS A 32 1.69 -15.35 1.61
N SER A 33 2.67 -15.89 0.89
CA SER A 33 3.80 -16.61 1.51
C SER A 33 4.76 -15.72 2.32
N ILE A 34 4.69 -14.40 2.12
CA ILE A 34 5.43 -13.40 2.89
C ILE A 34 4.63 -12.96 4.11
N VAL A 35 3.37 -12.53 3.91
CA VAL A 35 2.58 -11.92 5.00
C VAL A 35 2.00 -12.91 5.99
N SER A 36 1.82 -14.16 5.57
CA SER A 36 1.33 -15.24 6.46
C SER A 36 2.45 -15.85 7.32
N ASP A 37 3.72 -15.57 6.99
CA ASP A 37 4.86 -15.95 7.80
C ASP A 37 5.20 -14.81 8.76
N PRO A 38 5.00 -14.99 10.09
CA PRO A 38 5.23 -13.92 11.06
C PRO A 38 6.68 -13.45 11.11
N VAL A 39 7.65 -14.34 10.85
CA VAL A 39 9.09 -14.00 10.87
C VAL A 39 9.42 -13.12 9.67
N LYS A 40 8.99 -13.51 8.47
CA LYS A 40 9.14 -12.68 7.26
C LYS A 40 8.42 -11.36 7.41
N ALA A 41 7.17 -11.37 7.87
CA ALA A 41 6.36 -10.17 8.04
C ALA A 41 7.00 -9.19 9.03
N GLN A 42 7.53 -9.69 10.16
CA GLN A 42 8.21 -8.87 11.15
C GLN A 42 9.50 -8.26 10.59
N SER A 43 10.28 -9.04 9.82
CA SER A 43 11.58 -8.63 9.31
C SER A 43 11.55 -7.32 8.52
N TYR A 44 10.58 -7.11 7.63
CA TYR A 44 10.49 -5.88 6.86
C TYR A 44 9.69 -4.77 7.58
N LYS A 45 8.76 -5.14 8.47
CA LYS A 45 7.97 -4.17 9.24
C LYS A 45 8.83 -3.40 10.24
N GLN A 46 9.79 -4.06 10.90
CA GLN A 46 10.73 -3.43 11.83
C GLN A 46 11.69 -2.44 11.16
N GLN A 47 11.86 -2.52 9.83
CA GLN A 47 12.73 -1.62 9.07
C GLN A 47 12.01 -0.33 8.61
N ARG A 48 10.75 -0.10 9.02
CA ARG A 48 10.01 1.14 8.73
C ARG A 48 10.66 2.30 9.50
N GLY A 49 10.97 3.40 8.80
CA GLY A 49 11.71 4.53 9.36
C GLY A 49 13.25 4.40 9.38
N MET A 50 13.79 3.20 9.18
CA MET A 50 15.23 2.91 9.35
C MET A 50 16.09 3.09 8.08
N GLY A 51 15.64 3.86 7.08
CA GLY A 51 16.35 4.00 5.80
C GLY A 51 16.36 2.72 4.95
N GLY A 52 17.27 2.56 3.98
CA GLY A 52 17.35 1.35 3.15
C GLY A 52 16.34 1.26 2.01
N PHE A 53 15.98 2.40 1.41
CA PHE A 53 15.18 2.40 0.17
C PHE A 53 16.04 2.06 -1.05
N VAL A 54 15.55 1.16 -1.89
CA VAL A 54 16.13 0.86 -3.20
C VAL A 54 15.19 1.33 -4.29
N ARG A 55 15.75 1.66 -5.45
CA ARG A 55 14.98 1.95 -6.66
C ARG A 55 14.26 0.69 -7.13
N SER A 56 13.01 0.85 -7.55
CA SER A 56 12.21 -0.15 -8.25
C SER A 56 11.61 0.50 -9.51
N ASP A 57 10.82 -0.24 -10.27
CA ASP A 57 10.08 0.23 -11.43
C ASP A 57 8.57 0.17 -11.21
N ARG A 58 7.79 0.76 -12.12
CA ARG A 58 6.34 0.87 -11.98
C ARG A 58 5.65 -0.50 -12.06
N ASN A 59 6.15 -1.43 -12.86
CA ASN A 59 5.53 -2.74 -13.02
C ASN A 59 5.67 -3.56 -11.73
N GLU A 60 6.88 -3.58 -11.16
CA GLU A 60 7.16 -4.31 -9.92
C GLU A 60 6.32 -3.78 -8.75
N VAL A 61 6.25 -2.45 -8.54
CA VAL A 61 5.45 -1.89 -7.44
C VAL A 61 3.94 -2.03 -7.66
N ASN A 62 3.45 -1.92 -8.90
CA ASN A 62 2.03 -2.09 -9.20
C ASN A 62 1.59 -3.54 -8.96
N GLU A 63 2.41 -4.52 -9.36
CA GLU A 63 2.13 -5.95 -9.11
C GLU A 63 2.07 -6.24 -7.60
N ILE A 64 3.03 -5.72 -6.82
CA ILE A 64 3.04 -5.87 -5.34
C ILE A 64 1.77 -5.29 -4.73
N ILE A 65 1.40 -4.05 -5.09
CA ILE A 65 0.22 -3.36 -4.53
C ILE A 65 -1.06 -4.11 -4.91
N ALA A 66 -1.20 -4.52 -6.17
CA ALA A 66 -2.38 -5.27 -6.63
C ALA A 66 -2.49 -6.63 -5.93
N ALA A 67 -1.39 -7.38 -5.81
CA ALA A 67 -1.36 -8.66 -5.13
C ALA A 67 -1.73 -8.53 -3.64
N ALA A 68 -1.20 -7.50 -2.97
CA ALA A 68 -1.52 -7.21 -1.58
C ALA A 68 -3.00 -6.86 -1.39
N ASN A 69 -3.58 -6.07 -2.30
CA ASN A 69 -4.99 -5.70 -2.25
C ASN A 69 -5.90 -6.90 -2.52
N VAL A 70 -5.62 -7.70 -3.55
CA VAL A 70 -6.40 -8.92 -3.86
C VAL A 70 -6.34 -9.91 -2.70
N PHE A 71 -5.15 -10.18 -2.15
CA PHE A 71 -5.00 -11.05 -0.99
C PHE A 71 -5.81 -10.54 0.21
N THR A 72 -5.69 -9.25 0.52
CA THR A 72 -6.37 -8.66 1.69
C THR A 72 -7.88 -8.71 1.52
N ALA A 73 -8.40 -8.27 0.37
CA ALA A 73 -9.83 -8.28 0.08
C ALA A 73 -10.41 -9.69 0.15
N LYS A 74 -9.70 -10.68 -0.44
CA LYS A 74 -10.16 -12.07 -0.49
C LYS A 74 -10.19 -12.75 0.88
N ASN A 75 -9.21 -12.49 1.74
CA ASN A 75 -9.07 -13.23 3.01
C ASN A 75 -9.69 -12.50 4.22
N TYR A 76 -9.81 -11.17 4.18
CA TYR A 76 -10.23 -10.38 5.33
C TYR A 76 -11.38 -9.41 5.03
N GLY A 77 -11.74 -9.22 3.77
CA GLY A 77 -12.73 -8.24 3.33
C GLY A 77 -12.09 -6.98 2.72
N PRO A 78 -12.77 -6.33 1.77
CA PRO A 78 -12.24 -5.15 1.08
C PRO A 78 -12.10 -3.93 1.99
N ASP A 79 -12.89 -3.86 3.06
CA ASP A 79 -12.84 -2.83 4.10
C ASP A 79 -11.56 -2.87 4.96
N ARG A 80 -10.70 -3.90 4.81
CA ARG A 80 -9.34 -3.93 5.36
C ARG A 80 -8.32 -3.21 4.48
N ILE A 81 -8.76 -2.63 3.37
CA ILE A 81 -7.97 -1.76 2.49
C ILE A 81 -8.48 -0.34 2.66
N THR A 82 -7.60 0.56 3.05
CA THR A 82 -7.96 1.92 3.45
C THR A 82 -7.06 2.94 2.79
N GLY A 83 -7.64 4.08 2.40
CA GLY A 83 -6.89 5.25 1.95
C GLY A 83 -7.21 6.49 2.76
N PHE A 84 -6.18 7.32 2.94
CA PHE A 84 -6.28 8.63 3.55
C PHE A 84 -5.79 9.67 2.54
N SER A 85 -6.68 10.57 2.13
CA SER A 85 -6.36 11.70 1.27
C SER A 85 -7.24 12.88 1.71
N PRO A 86 -6.68 14.02 2.12
CA PRO A 86 -7.48 15.12 2.66
C PRO A 86 -7.84 16.16 1.58
N ILE A 87 -8.77 17.06 1.93
CA ILE A 87 -9.05 18.34 1.24
C ILE A 87 -9.13 18.22 -0.30
N PRO A 88 -10.19 17.60 -0.84
CA PRO A 88 -10.40 17.49 -2.28
C PRO A 88 -10.42 18.84 -3.00
N ALA A 89 -10.82 19.93 -2.31
CA ALA A 89 -10.91 21.26 -2.89
C ALA A 89 -9.58 21.80 -3.45
N MET A 90 -8.43 21.36 -2.91
CA MET A 90 -7.12 21.82 -3.39
C MET A 90 -6.68 21.15 -4.69
N SER A 91 -7.17 19.93 -4.97
CA SER A 91 -6.82 19.17 -6.18
C SER A 91 -7.81 18.03 -6.44
N MET A 92 -8.99 18.38 -6.95
CA MET A 92 -10.16 17.48 -7.01
C MET A 92 -9.87 16.13 -7.69
N VAL A 93 -9.22 16.16 -8.86
CA VAL A 93 -8.94 14.93 -9.62
C VAL A 93 -7.83 14.10 -8.96
N SER A 94 -6.84 14.75 -8.33
CA SER A 94 -5.79 14.05 -7.59
C SER A 94 -6.36 13.29 -6.39
N TYR A 95 -7.30 13.90 -5.66
CA TYR A 95 -8.05 13.22 -4.60
C TYR A 95 -8.90 12.07 -5.18
N ALA A 96 -9.66 12.35 -6.23
CA ALA A 96 -10.60 11.40 -6.82
C ALA A 96 -9.90 10.16 -7.40
N ALA A 97 -8.64 10.27 -7.85
CA ALA A 97 -7.88 9.14 -8.38
C ALA A 97 -7.77 7.98 -7.38
N GLY A 98 -7.40 8.27 -6.12
CA GLY A 98 -7.31 7.27 -5.06
C GLY A 98 -8.68 6.86 -4.52
N ALA A 99 -9.55 7.83 -4.27
CA ALA A 99 -10.89 7.57 -3.72
C ALA A 99 -11.73 6.69 -4.65
N ARG A 100 -11.73 6.96 -5.97
CA ARG A 100 -12.43 6.14 -6.96
C ARG A 100 -11.92 4.70 -6.97
N TYR A 101 -10.61 4.49 -6.95
CA TYR A 101 -10.02 3.15 -6.92
C TYR A 101 -10.49 2.37 -5.70
N LEU A 102 -10.40 2.96 -4.51
CA LEU A 102 -10.80 2.33 -3.25
C LEU A 102 -12.29 2.02 -3.23
N SER A 103 -13.14 2.99 -3.57
CA SER A 103 -14.59 2.79 -3.60
C SER A 103 -15.02 1.70 -4.58
N LEU A 104 -14.36 1.58 -5.74
CA LEU A 104 -14.67 0.50 -6.71
C LEU A 104 -14.32 -0.89 -6.19
N ILE A 105 -13.25 -1.03 -5.40
CA ILE A 105 -12.87 -2.32 -4.80
C ILE A 105 -13.54 -2.59 -3.45
N GLY A 106 -14.36 -1.65 -2.94
CA GLY A 106 -15.02 -1.73 -1.63
C GLY A 106 -14.15 -1.34 -0.43
N GLY A 107 -13.04 -0.63 -0.66
CA GLY A 107 -12.15 -0.12 0.38
C GLY A 107 -12.68 1.15 1.07
N ASN A 108 -12.11 1.45 2.23
CA ASN A 108 -12.52 2.58 3.07
C ASN A 108 -11.79 3.88 2.69
N CYS A 109 -12.56 4.96 2.52
CA CYS A 109 -12.06 6.33 2.37
C CYS A 109 -12.20 7.05 3.72
N LEU A 110 -11.09 7.38 4.36
CA LEU A 110 -11.11 8.04 5.67
C LEU A 110 -11.48 9.53 5.57
N SER A 111 -12.21 10.02 6.57
CA SER A 111 -12.52 11.45 6.72
C SER A 111 -11.26 12.26 7.09
N PHE A 112 -11.32 13.57 6.90
CA PHE A 112 -10.21 14.48 7.21
C PHE A 112 -10.63 15.69 8.05
N TYR A 113 -11.86 16.19 7.93
CA TYR A 113 -12.24 17.49 8.46
C TYR A 113 -12.46 17.46 9.99
N ASP A 114 -13.15 16.42 10.45
CA ASP A 114 -13.23 16.00 11.85
C ASP A 114 -11.85 15.63 12.42
N TRP A 115 -11.07 14.84 11.67
CA TRP A 115 -9.74 14.38 12.08
C TRP A 115 -8.74 15.53 12.28
N TYR A 116 -8.82 16.57 11.45
CA TYR A 116 -7.99 17.77 11.58
C TYR A 116 -8.52 18.78 12.60
N CYS A 117 -9.65 18.49 13.25
CA CYS A 117 -10.36 19.44 14.11
C CYS A 117 -10.77 20.73 13.38
N ASP A 118 -10.92 20.68 12.05
CA ASP A 118 -11.40 21.80 11.24
C ASP A 118 -12.94 21.83 11.17
N LEU A 119 -13.59 20.69 11.42
CA LEU A 119 -15.04 20.61 11.59
C LEU A 119 -15.44 21.30 12.91
N PRO A 120 -16.15 22.44 12.90
CA PRO A 120 -16.67 23.03 14.13
C PRO A 120 -17.82 22.16 14.66
N PRO A 121 -17.65 21.45 15.80
CA PRO A 121 -18.73 20.66 16.37
C PRO A 121 -19.62 21.60 17.17
N ALA A 122 -20.77 21.99 16.59
CA ALA A 122 -21.86 22.77 17.20
C ALA A 122 -21.44 23.96 18.08
#